data_AF-A0A482WBD4-F1
#
_entry.id   AF-A0A482WBD4-F1
#
_cell.length_a   1.000
_cell.length_b   1.000
_cell.length_c   1.000
_cell.angle_alpha   90.00
_cell.angle_beta   90.00
_cell.angle_gamma   90.00
#
_symmetry.space_group_name_H-M   'P 1'
#
loop_
_entity.id
_entity.type
_entity.pdbx_description
1 polymer ?
#
loop_
_entity_poly.entity_id
_entity_poly.type
_entity_poly.pdbx_seq_one_letter_code
_entity_poly.pdbx_strand_id
1 'polypeptide(L)'
;MNIFMLKIVGLWPEGDETYKFDFYTLYAAISLIFFVFGYNFCQTFNILFIYNDLQALTGTIFIILTHMLAIVKSYYLIQNMKTLKELLVTLNSDIFQPKTMKQRVLIEPNLNIWKNIYLVYFIMVSSDIAFWSTFPILDKSVKEYRLPFLAWFPYNTKISPLYEMTYIYQIISVCFIATVNLNIDTLIAALNMYIGAQCDILCDDLRNLRNFGGEVPNDVNGGFIKCTKHHKEILRFATNSNIFFNWIVLAQFVTSVTSIGLTMFQMTVVKPFTNEFYSFLFYGMGITVETFMYCWFGNEVEIKVNITEV
;
A
#
# COMPACT_ATOMS: atom_id res chain seq x y z
N MET A 1 12.25 5.50 1.22
CA MET A 1 11.67 5.17 -0.10
C MET A 1 10.16 5.34 -0.10
N ASN A 2 9.42 4.64 0.77
CA ASN A 2 7.95 4.72 0.83
C ASN A 2 7.38 6.16 0.92
N ILE A 3 7.73 6.93 1.96
CA ILE A 3 7.27 8.34 2.12
C ILE A 3 7.66 9.22 0.92
N PHE A 4 8.84 9.00 0.34
CA PHE A 4 9.29 9.75 -0.83
C PHE A 4 8.41 9.49 -2.05
N MET A 5 8.02 8.22 -2.28
CA MET A 5 7.09 7.87 -3.34
C MET A 5 5.70 8.47 -3.10
N LEU A 6 5.19 8.43 -1.85
CA LEU A 6 3.93 9.09 -1.48
C LEU A 6 3.99 10.61 -1.74
N LYS A 7 5.13 11.25 -1.47
CA LYS A 7 5.33 12.66 -1.77
C LYS A 7 5.26 12.95 -3.26
N ILE A 8 5.86 12.10 -4.10
CA ILE A 8 5.82 12.22 -5.57
C ILE A 8 4.38 12.13 -6.06
N VAL A 9 3.56 11.19 -5.57
CA VAL A 9 2.16 11.04 -6.01
C VAL A 9 1.19 12.02 -5.34
N GLY A 10 1.69 13.09 -4.71
CA GLY A 10 0.84 14.12 -4.09
C GLY A 10 0.18 13.67 -2.77
N LEU A 11 0.58 12.54 -2.22
CA LEU A 11 -0.02 11.91 -1.05
C LEU A 11 0.72 12.17 0.27
N TRP A 12 1.74 13.02 0.27
CA TRP A 12 2.51 13.33 1.48
C TRP A 12 3.00 14.79 1.50
N PRO A 13 2.19 15.74 2.02
CA PRO A 13 2.59 17.15 2.12
C PRO A 13 3.74 17.34 3.10
N GLU A 14 4.54 18.38 2.91
CA GLU A 14 5.65 18.72 3.82
C GLU A 14 5.14 19.26 5.18
N GLY A 15 6.03 19.27 6.18
CA GLY A 15 5.76 19.75 7.54
C GLY A 15 4.91 18.79 8.39
N ASP A 16 4.42 19.27 9.53
CA ASP A 16 3.64 18.48 10.51
C ASP A 16 2.12 18.60 10.31
N GLU A 17 1.68 19.56 9.49
CA GLU A 17 0.26 19.83 9.23
C GLU A 17 -0.28 19.01 8.04
N THR A 18 -1.61 18.99 7.88
CA THR A 18 -2.28 18.43 6.70
C THR A 18 -2.05 19.30 5.46
N TYR A 19 -2.69 18.94 4.35
CA TYR A 19 -2.76 19.75 3.13
C TYR A 19 -3.18 21.19 3.42
N LYS A 20 -2.42 22.15 2.88
CA LYS A 20 -2.64 23.61 3.00
C LYS A 20 -2.97 24.21 1.63
N PHE A 21 -3.37 25.47 1.58
CA PHE A 21 -3.51 26.17 0.29
C PHE A 21 -2.15 26.57 -0.29
N ASP A 22 -1.42 25.59 -0.84
CA ASP A 22 -0.11 25.75 -1.46
C ASP A 22 -0.01 25.06 -2.84
N PHE A 23 1.11 25.27 -3.55
CA PHE A 23 1.35 24.67 -4.85
C PHE A 23 1.40 23.14 -4.81
N TYR A 24 1.84 22.56 -3.69
CA TYR A 24 1.88 21.11 -3.52
C TYR A 24 0.48 20.51 -3.47
N THR A 25 -0.43 21.13 -2.72
CA THR A 25 -1.81 20.68 -2.59
C THR A 25 -2.58 20.86 -3.90
N LEU A 26 -2.33 21.95 -4.63
CA LEU A 26 -2.86 22.12 -5.99
C LEU A 26 -2.36 21.03 -6.93
N TYR A 27 -1.05 20.74 -6.91
CA TYR A 27 -0.45 19.65 -7.69
C TYR A 27 -1.06 18.29 -7.32
N ALA A 28 -1.20 17.99 -6.04
CA ALA A 28 -1.78 16.75 -5.54
C ALA A 28 -3.24 16.60 -6.01
N ALA A 29 -4.05 17.65 -5.87
CA ALA A 29 -5.44 17.64 -6.31
C ALA A 29 -5.54 17.39 -7.82
N ILE A 30 -4.79 18.12 -8.64
CA ILE A 30 -4.78 17.95 -10.10
C ILE A 30 -4.34 16.53 -10.48
N SER A 31 -3.26 16.04 -9.86
CA SER A 31 -2.70 14.72 -10.16
C SER A 31 -3.66 13.60 -9.79
N LEU A 32 -4.29 13.65 -8.61
CA LEU A 32 -5.29 12.67 -8.18
C LEU A 32 -6.54 12.72 -9.07
N ILE A 33 -7.05 13.91 -9.38
CA ILE A 33 -8.21 14.08 -10.27
C ILE A 33 -7.90 13.50 -11.65
N PHE A 34 -6.73 13.78 -12.22
CA PHE A 34 -6.42 13.41 -13.58
C PHE A 34 -5.98 11.94 -13.73
N PHE A 35 -5.08 11.46 -12.89
CA PHE A 35 -4.48 10.13 -13.02
C PHE A 35 -5.23 9.03 -12.27
N VAL A 36 -5.93 9.36 -11.17
CA VAL A 36 -6.67 8.37 -10.37
C VAL A 36 -8.16 8.41 -10.73
N PHE A 37 -8.84 9.53 -10.47
CA PHE A 37 -10.29 9.62 -10.69
C PHE A 37 -10.66 9.60 -12.18
N GLY A 38 -9.99 10.42 -13.00
CA GLY A 38 -10.26 10.54 -14.43
C GLY A 38 -10.04 9.22 -15.16
N TYR A 39 -8.93 8.56 -14.89
CA TYR A 39 -8.64 7.26 -15.51
C TYR A 39 -9.61 6.16 -15.06
N ASN A 40 -9.92 6.10 -13.76
CA ASN A 40 -10.88 5.13 -13.24
C ASN A 40 -12.29 5.38 -13.81
N PHE A 41 -12.70 6.64 -13.98
CA PHE A 41 -13.95 7.00 -14.64
C PHE A 41 -14.00 6.46 -16.08
N CYS A 42 -12.94 6.66 -16.87
CA CYS A 42 -12.86 6.14 -18.25
C CYS A 42 -12.97 4.61 -18.31
N GLN A 43 -12.35 3.88 -17.37
CA GLN A 43 -12.48 2.42 -17.31
C GLN A 43 -13.87 1.97 -16.84
N THR A 44 -14.43 2.61 -15.81
CA THR A 44 -15.76 2.27 -15.29
C THR A 44 -16.84 2.53 -16.34
N PHE A 45 -16.74 3.64 -17.07
CA PHE A 45 -17.67 3.95 -18.16
C PHE A 45 -17.59 2.93 -19.30
N ASN A 46 -16.40 2.34 -19.54
CA ASN A 46 -16.23 1.28 -20.54
C ASN A 46 -17.08 0.04 -20.26
N ILE A 47 -17.42 -0.25 -19.00
CA ILE A 47 -18.29 -1.39 -18.62
C ILE A 47 -19.63 -1.33 -19.36
N LEU A 48 -20.19 -0.13 -19.59
CA LEU A 48 -21.46 0.05 -20.29
C LEU A 48 -21.42 -0.45 -21.75
N PHE A 49 -20.23 -0.57 -22.35
CA PHE A 49 -20.05 -1.08 -23.70
C PHE A 49 -19.70 -2.57 -23.75
N ILE A 50 -19.07 -3.09 -22.71
CA ILE A 50 -18.54 -4.48 -22.67
C ILE A 50 -19.37 -5.43 -21.79
N TYR A 51 -20.42 -4.97 -21.11
CA TYR A 51 -21.17 -5.79 -20.15
C TYR A 51 -21.78 -7.08 -20.73
N ASN A 52 -22.02 -7.13 -22.05
CA ASN A 52 -22.53 -8.32 -22.74
C ASN A 52 -21.43 -9.35 -23.07
N ASP A 53 -20.16 -8.95 -23.06
CA ASP A 53 -19.02 -9.85 -23.26
C ASP A 53 -18.45 -10.24 -21.89
N LEU A 54 -18.84 -11.43 -21.41
CA LEU A 54 -18.44 -11.91 -20.10
C LEU A 54 -16.91 -12.04 -19.97
N GLN A 55 -16.21 -12.41 -21.05
CA GLN A 55 -14.76 -12.56 -21.02
C GLN A 55 -14.08 -11.20 -20.91
N ALA A 56 -14.51 -10.21 -21.70
CA ALA A 56 -13.99 -8.84 -21.61
C ALA A 56 -14.34 -8.18 -20.26
N LEU A 57 -15.56 -8.40 -19.76
CA LEU A 57 -16.02 -7.88 -18.48
C LEU A 57 -15.17 -8.44 -17.32
N THR A 58 -15.05 -9.76 -17.23
CA THR A 58 -14.26 -10.41 -16.17
C THR A 58 -12.76 -10.13 -16.33
N GLY A 59 -12.28 -9.86 -17.55
CA GLY A 59 -10.91 -9.43 -17.85
C GLY A 59 -10.62 -7.96 -17.49
N THR A 60 -11.64 -7.17 -17.12
CA THR A 60 -11.50 -5.74 -16.83
C THR A 60 -11.93 -5.37 -15.40
N ILE A 61 -12.96 -6.04 -14.87
CA ILE A 61 -13.61 -5.63 -13.60
C ILE A 61 -12.67 -5.72 -12.39
N PHE A 62 -11.76 -6.69 -12.34
CA PHE A 62 -10.80 -6.81 -11.22
C PHE A 62 -9.82 -5.62 -11.18
N ILE A 63 -9.38 -5.13 -12.34
CA ILE A 63 -8.52 -3.94 -12.46
C ILE A 63 -9.28 -2.72 -11.97
N ILE A 64 -10.54 -2.57 -12.39
CA ILE A 64 -11.40 -1.47 -11.96
C ILE A 64 -11.60 -1.48 -10.44
N LEU A 65 -11.84 -2.65 -9.83
CA LEU A 65 -11.96 -2.77 -8.38
C LEU A 65 -10.68 -2.33 -7.66
N THR A 66 -9.50 -2.74 -8.13
CA THR A 66 -8.21 -2.29 -7.58
C THR A 66 -7.99 -0.79 -7.75
N HIS A 67 -8.41 -0.20 -8.86
CA HIS A 67 -8.32 1.25 -9.07
C HIS A 67 -9.32 2.02 -8.21
N MET A 68 -10.54 1.51 -8.02
CA MET A 68 -11.52 2.07 -7.08
C MET A 68 -10.99 2.03 -5.65
N LEU A 69 -10.29 0.95 -5.28
CA LEU A 69 -9.65 0.84 -3.98
C LEU A 69 -8.54 1.87 -3.79
N ALA A 70 -7.80 2.24 -4.83
CA ALA A 70 -6.81 3.32 -4.76
C ALA A 70 -7.43 4.68 -4.41
N ILE A 71 -8.65 4.95 -4.91
CA ILE A 71 -9.43 6.14 -4.53
C ILE A 71 -9.76 6.11 -3.04
N VAL A 72 -10.29 4.98 -2.55
CA VAL A 72 -10.63 4.79 -1.13
C VAL A 72 -9.39 4.95 -0.24
N LYS A 73 -8.29 4.29 -0.59
CA LYS A 73 -6.99 4.40 0.10
C LYS A 73 -6.49 5.84 0.15
N SER A 74 -6.51 6.54 -0.99
CA SER A 74 -6.10 7.95 -1.07
C SER A 74 -6.95 8.84 -0.18
N TYR A 75 -8.26 8.66 -0.18
CA TYR A 75 -9.19 9.41 0.67
C TYR A 75 -8.88 9.23 2.15
N TYR A 76 -8.76 7.99 2.63
CA TYR A 76 -8.46 7.71 4.04
C TYR A 76 -7.06 8.18 4.45
N LEU A 77 -6.06 8.09 3.57
CA LEU A 77 -4.72 8.63 3.80
C LEU A 77 -4.76 10.15 3.98
N ILE A 78 -5.44 10.86 3.08
CA ILE A 78 -5.57 12.32 3.15
C ILE A 78 -6.31 12.74 4.43
N GLN A 79 -7.42 12.06 4.75
CA GLN A 79 -8.22 12.34 5.94
C GLN A 79 -7.43 12.16 7.24
N ASN A 80 -6.60 11.12 7.31
CA ASN A 80 -5.83 10.78 8.51
C ASN A 80 -4.38 11.30 8.47
N MET A 81 -4.02 12.16 7.52
CA MET A 81 -2.64 12.64 7.33
C MET A 81 -2.05 13.27 8.59
N LYS A 82 -2.85 14.02 9.36
CA LYS A 82 -2.42 14.59 10.64
C LYS A 82 -2.00 13.50 11.63
N THR A 83 -2.87 12.52 11.83
CA THR A 83 -2.63 11.38 12.73
C THR A 83 -1.41 10.60 12.29
N LEU A 84 -1.22 10.37 10.99
CA LEU A 84 -0.04 9.69 10.46
C LEU A 84 1.26 10.44 10.75
N LYS A 85 1.27 11.77 10.61
CA LYS A 85 2.44 12.59 10.96
C LYS A 85 2.73 12.54 12.46
N GLU A 86 1.70 12.61 13.31
CA GLU A 86 1.83 12.45 14.76
C GLU A 86 2.39 11.07 15.15
N LEU A 87 1.99 10.00 14.44
CA LEU A 87 2.55 8.66 14.60
C LEU A 87 4.05 8.63 14.26
N LEU A 88 4.48 9.26 13.16
CA LEU A 88 5.89 9.35 12.83
C LEU A 88 6.70 10.16 13.85
N VAL A 89 6.14 11.25 14.38
CA VAL A 89 6.76 12.01 15.48
C VAL A 89 6.91 11.13 16.72
N THR A 90 5.90 10.33 17.04
CA THR A 90 5.92 9.37 18.15
C THR A 90 7.01 8.32 17.94
N LEU A 91 7.15 7.77 16.73
CA LEU A 91 8.21 6.82 16.38
C LEU A 91 9.62 7.40 16.59
N ASN A 92 9.80 8.70 16.32
CA ASN A 92 11.07 9.40 16.49
C ASN A 92 11.33 9.86 17.94
N SER A 93 10.37 9.69 18.85
CA SER A 93 10.54 10.07 20.25
C SER A 93 11.46 9.12 21.01
N ASP A 94 12.16 9.62 22.04
CA ASP A 94 13.12 8.84 22.85
C ASP A 94 12.53 7.53 23.42
N ILE A 95 11.23 7.52 23.74
CA ILE A 95 10.56 6.34 24.31
C ILE A 95 10.38 5.21 23.28
N PHE A 96 10.38 5.51 21.98
CA PHE A 96 10.27 4.51 20.90
C PHE A 96 11.64 4.11 20.31
N GLN A 97 12.73 4.76 20.72
CA GLN A 97 14.05 4.47 20.19
C GLN A 97 14.73 3.31 20.94
N PRO A 98 15.36 2.36 20.23
CA PRO A 98 16.09 1.27 20.88
C PRO A 98 17.33 1.82 21.59
N LYS A 99 17.44 1.53 22.89
CA LYS A 99 18.47 2.08 23.79
C LYS A 99 19.69 1.18 23.89
N THR A 100 19.54 -0.11 23.64
CA THR A 100 20.62 -1.09 23.71
C THR A 100 20.91 -1.72 22.34
N MET A 101 22.13 -2.23 22.16
CA MET A 101 22.48 -2.98 20.95
C MET A 101 21.60 -4.23 20.78
N LYS A 102 21.23 -4.88 21.89
CA LYS A 102 20.31 -6.02 21.89
C LYS A 102 18.94 -5.66 21.31
N GLN A 103 18.37 -4.51 21.69
CA GLN A 103 17.10 -4.02 21.14
C GLN A 103 17.20 -3.70 19.64
N ARG A 104 18.33 -3.16 19.19
CA ARG A 104 18.55 -2.91 17.75
C ARG A 104 18.56 -4.21 16.95
N VAL A 105 19.31 -5.21 17.42
CA VAL A 105 19.39 -6.54 16.81
C VAL A 105 18.04 -7.26 16.83
N LEU A 106 17.19 -6.98 17.82
CA LEU A 106 15.85 -7.56 17.94
C LEU A 106 14.89 -7.05 16.85
N ILE A 107 14.99 -5.76 16.48
CA ILE A 107 14.07 -5.11 15.54
C ILE A 107 14.54 -5.22 14.08
N GLU A 108 15.86 -5.30 13.88
CA GLU A 108 16.48 -5.33 12.55
C GLU A 108 15.91 -6.40 11.59
N PRO A 109 15.66 -7.66 12.02
CA PRO A 109 15.05 -8.67 11.16
C PRO A 109 13.67 -8.27 10.64
N ASN A 110 12.81 -7.69 11.49
CA ASN A 110 11.46 -7.27 11.11
C ASN A 110 11.50 -6.13 10.08
N LEU A 111 12.44 -5.18 10.26
CA LEU A 111 12.70 -4.12 9.29
C LEU A 111 13.19 -4.68 7.95
N ASN A 112 14.07 -5.68 7.97
CA ASN A 112 14.59 -6.31 6.76
C ASN A 112 13.51 -7.11 6.02
N ILE A 113 12.65 -7.83 6.76
CA ILE A 113 11.48 -8.51 6.19
C ILE A 113 10.56 -7.49 5.52
N TRP A 114 10.24 -6.38 6.19
CA TRP A 114 9.40 -5.32 5.60
C TRP A 114 10.02 -4.73 4.32
N LYS A 115 11.33 -4.44 4.31
CA LYS A 115 12.04 -3.95 3.11
C LYS A 115 12.01 -4.96 1.97
N ASN A 116 12.19 -6.25 2.29
CA ASN A 116 12.16 -7.31 1.30
C ASN A 116 10.75 -7.49 0.70
N ILE A 117 9.71 -7.46 1.54
CA ILE A 117 8.31 -7.49 1.08
C ILE A 117 8.02 -6.30 0.17
N TYR A 118 8.43 -5.09 0.55
CA TYR A 118 8.30 -3.91 -0.31
C TYR A 118 8.95 -4.14 -1.68
N LEU A 119 10.18 -4.66 -1.71
CA LEU A 119 10.91 -4.88 -2.95
C LEU A 119 10.24 -5.95 -3.82
N VAL A 120 9.83 -7.08 -3.23
CA VAL A 120 9.12 -8.15 -3.94
C VAL A 120 7.81 -7.61 -4.51
N TYR A 121 7.03 -6.88 -3.71
CA TYR A 121 5.76 -6.31 -4.18
C TYR A 121 5.98 -5.30 -5.31
N PHE A 122 7.01 -4.44 -5.21
CA PHE A 122 7.39 -3.50 -6.26
C PHE A 122 7.79 -4.19 -7.56
N ILE A 123 8.55 -5.29 -7.49
CA ILE A 123 8.93 -6.07 -8.67
C ILE A 123 7.68 -6.69 -9.31
N MET A 124 6.80 -7.30 -8.54
CA MET A 124 5.57 -7.93 -9.07
C MET A 124 4.67 -6.91 -9.77
N VAL A 125 4.45 -5.75 -9.15
CA VAL A 125 3.65 -4.65 -9.72
C VAL A 125 4.31 -4.08 -10.98
N SER A 126 5.63 -3.87 -10.97
CA SER A 126 6.35 -3.36 -12.14
C SER A 126 6.30 -4.35 -13.31
N SER A 127 6.44 -5.66 -13.01
CA SER A 127 6.29 -6.72 -14.01
C SER A 127 4.87 -6.75 -14.58
N ASP A 128 3.84 -6.70 -13.75
CA ASP A 128 2.44 -6.64 -14.20
C ASP A 128 2.20 -5.49 -15.18
N ILE A 129 2.61 -4.27 -14.82
CA ILE A 129 2.49 -3.09 -15.70
C ILE A 129 3.30 -3.28 -17.00
N ALA A 130 4.50 -3.84 -16.93
CA ALA A 130 5.31 -4.12 -18.11
C ALA A 130 4.64 -5.13 -19.06
N PHE A 131 4.06 -6.20 -18.53
CA PHE A 131 3.33 -7.19 -19.33
C PHE A 131 2.06 -6.58 -19.94
N TRP A 132 1.24 -5.86 -19.18
CA TRP A 132 0.04 -5.20 -19.73
C TRP A 132 0.38 -4.15 -20.79
N SER A 133 1.38 -3.31 -20.53
CA SER A 133 1.77 -2.23 -21.45
C SER A 133 2.43 -2.72 -22.73
N THR A 134 3.05 -3.89 -22.74
CA THR A 134 3.67 -4.47 -23.94
C THR A 134 2.76 -5.43 -24.69
N PHE A 135 1.69 -5.91 -24.04
CA PHE A 135 0.78 -6.89 -24.62
C PHE A 135 0.25 -6.50 -26.01
N PRO A 136 -0.33 -5.29 -26.23
CA PRO A 136 -0.83 -4.91 -27.56
C PRO A 136 0.26 -4.79 -28.64
N ILE A 137 1.50 -4.51 -28.23
CA ILE A 137 2.64 -4.38 -29.14
C ILE A 137 3.11 -5.76 -29.59
N LEU A 138 3.22 -6.69 -28.65
CA LEU A 138 3.74 -8.03 -28.88
C LEU A 138 2.74 -8.93 -29.63
N ASP A 139 1.44 -8.80 -29.35
CA ASP A 139 0.39 -9.53 -30.08
C ASP A 139 0.00 -8.85 -31.40
N LYS A 140 0.60 -7.69 -31.72
CA LYS A 140 0.37 -6.85 -32.90
C LYS A 140 -1.02 -6.20 -32.98
N SER A 141 -1.85 -6.29 -31.93
CA SER A 141 -3.15 -5.62 -31.86
C SER A 141 -3.04 -4.08 -31.80
N VAL A 142 -1.84 -3.54 -31.57
CA VAL A 142 -1.52 -2.12 -31.80
C VAL A 142 -1.89 -1.66 -33.22
N LYS A 143 -1.82 -2.55 -34.23
CA LYS A 143 -2.24 -2.26 -35.61
C LYS A 143 -3.74 -2.03 -35.75
N GLU A 144 -4.52 -2.53 -34.79
CA GLU A 144 -5.97 -2.36 -34.69
C GLU A 144 -6.34 -1.27 -33.67
N TYR A 145 -5.35 -0.50 -33.20
CA TYR A 145 -5.49 0.54 -32.18
C TYR A 145 -6.02 0.00 -30.84
N ARG A 146 -5.64 -1.22 -30.46
CA ARG A 146 -5.96 -1.78 -29.13
C ARG A 146 -5.09 -1.13 -28.06
N LEU A 147 -5.74 -0.46 -27.10
CA LEU A 147 -5.08 0.10 -25.92
C LEU A 147 -4.68 -1.02 -24.92
N PRO A 148 -3.64 -0.80 -24.08
CA PRO A 148 -3.21 -1.75 -23.05
C PRO A 148 -4.33 -2.17 -22.10
N PHE A 149 -5.13 -1.20 -21.69
CA PHE A 149 -6.28 -1.42 -20.81
C PHE A 149 -7.54 -0.95 -21.50
N LEU A 150 -8.60 -1.76 -21.43
CA LEU A 150 -9.90 -1.41 -22.00
C LEU A 150 -10.50 -0.23 -21.22
N ALA A 151 -10.65 0.91 -21.89
CA ALA A 151 -11.20 2.12 -21.34
C ALA A 151 -11.90 2.93 -22.44
N TRP A 152 -12.94 3.67 -22.07
CA TRP A 152 -13.64 4.57 -22.97
C TRP A 152 -13.10 5.99 -22.82
N PHE A 153 -12.93 6.68 -23.95
CA PHE A 153 -12.54 8.08 -24.00
C PHE A 153 -13.54 8.87 -24.86
N PRO A 154 -13.82 10.15 -24.53
CA PRO A 154 -14.79 10.98 -25.24
C PRO A 154 -14.28 11.50 -26.60
N TYR A 155 -13.32 10.81 -27.22
CA TYR A 155 -12.72 11.13 -28.50
C TYR A 155 -12.28 9.85 -29.22
N ASN A 156 -12.03 9.94 -30.52
CA ASN A 156 -11.61 8.78 -31.30
C ASN A 156 -10.15 8.43 -30.97
N THR A 157 -9.92 7.34 -30.25
CA THR A 157 -8.59 6.83 -29.91
C THR A 157 -7.93 6.07 -31.07
N LYS A 158 -8.60 5.86 -32.20
CA LYS A 158 -8.06 5.14 -33.37
C LYS A 158 -7.37 6.04 -34.40
N ILE A 159 -7.07 7.29 -34.04
CA ILE A 159 -6.39 8.26 -34.91
C ILE A 159 -5.09 8.74 -34.26
N SER A 160 -4.03 8.84 -35.07
CA SER A 160 -2.76 9.42 -34.62
C SER A 160 -2.84 10.95 -34.69
N PRO A 161 -2.31 11.71 -33.70
CA PRO A 161 -1.49 11.28 -32.57
C PRO A 161 -2.26 10.95 -31.28
N LEU A 162 -3.61 10.95 -31.30
CA LEU A 162 -4.43 10.76 -30.10
C LEU A 162 -4.30 9.35 -29.51
N TYR A 163 -4.11 8.34 -30.36
CA TYR A 163 -3.85 6.97 -29.92
C TYR A 163 -2.62 6.90 -29.02
N GLU A 164 -1.50 7.43 -29.49
CA GLU A 164 -0.20 7.41 -28.82
C GLU A 164 -0.24 8.23 -27.53
N MET A 165 -0.90 9.41 -27.56
CA MET A 165 -1.12 10.21 -26.35
C MET A 165 -1.95 9.46 -25.30
N THR A 166 -3.01 8.76 -25.73
CA THR A 166 -3.87 7.96 -24.83
C THR A 166 -3.09 6.78 -24.25
N TYR A 167 -2.29 6.11 -25.08
CA TYR A 167 -1.45 4.99 -24.66
C TYR A 167 -0.49 5.40 -23.55
N ILE A 168 0.22 6.52 -23.74
CA ILE A 168 1.13 7.08 -22.74
C ILE A 168 0.37 7.50 -21.48
N TYR A 169 -0.79 8.16 -21.63
CA TYR A 169 -1.63 8.54 -20.49
C TYR A 169 -2.08 7.33 -19.66
N GLN A 170 -2.48 6.22 -20.29
CA GLN A 170 -2.86 5.00 -19.56
C GLN A 170 -1.69 4.46 -18.75
N ILE A 171 -0.50 4.36 -19.35
CA ILE A 171 0.69 3.85 -18.64
C ILE A 171 1.03 4.74 -17.44
N ILE A 172 1.05 6.06 -17.63
CA ILE A 172 1.34 7.00 -16.53
C ILE A 172 0.28 6.88 -15.42
N SER A 173 -1.00 6.80 -15.79
CA SER A 173 -2.11 6.68 -14.83
C SER A 173 -2.01 5.38 -14.02
N VAL A 174 -1.75 4.26 -14.68
CA VAL A 174 -1.61 2.96 -14.01
C VAL A 174 -0.36 2.93 -13.13
N CYS A 175 0.78 3.45 -13.58
CA CYS A 175 1.97 3.61 -12.74
C CYS A 175 1.69 4.47 -11.50
N PHE A 176 0.93 5.56 -11.66
CA PHE A 176 0.54 6.44 -10.57
C PHE A 176 -0.34 5.71 -9.55
N ILE A 177 -1.41 5.04 -10.01
CA ILE A 177 -2.33 4.28 -9.16
C ILE A 177 -1.61 3.12 -8.46
N ALA A 178 -0.74 2.40 -9.17
CA ALA A 178 0.07 1.33 -8.62
C ALA A 178 1.00 1.83 -7.51
N THR A 179 1.63 3.00 -7.71
CA THR A 179 2.47 3.65 -6.68
C THR A 179 1.63 4.05 -5.47
N VAL A 180 0.43 4.58 -5.67
CA VAL A 180 -0.51 4.91 -4.58
C VAL A 180 -0.86 3.67 -3.76
N ASN A 181 -1.33 2.60 -4.39
CA ASN A 181 -1.70 1.35 -3.71
C ASN A 181 -0.51 0.79 -2.93
N LEU A 182 0.60 0.49 -3.63
CA LEU A 182 1.77 -0.15 -3.04
C LEU A 182 2.30 0.60 -1.82
N ASN A 183 2.39 1.92 -1.90
CA ASN A 183 2.97 2.70 -0.81
C ASN A 183 2.01 2.85 0.38
N ILE A 184 0.69 2.90 0.15
CA ILE A 184 -0.27 2.92 1.26
C ILE A 184 -0.27 1.56 1.97
N ASP A 185 -0.27 0.45 1.23
CA ASP A 185 -0.27 -0.89 1.83
C ASP A 185 1.01 -1.14 2.64
N THR A 186 2.16 -0.80 2.05
CA THR A 186 3.44 -0.98 2.74
C THR A 186 3.61 -0.01 3.91
N LEU A 187 2.98 1.17 3.90
CA LEU A 187 2.92 2.05 5.07
C LEU A 187 2.12 1.40 6.22
N ILE A 188 0.97 0.80 5.93
CA ILE A 188 0.17 0.11 6.94
C ILE A 188 0.92 -1.09 7.52
N ALA A 189 1.61 -1.86 6.67
CA ALA A 189 2.48 -2.93 7.09
C ALA A 189 3.62 -2.42 7.99
N ALA A 190 4.21 -1.25 7.68
CA ALA A 190 5.24 -0.65 8.50
C ALA A 190 4.71 -0.26 9.89
N LEU A 191 3.52 0.34 9.97
CA LEU A 191 2.90 0.70 11.25
C LEU A 191 2.69 -0.54 12.14
N ASN A 192 2.16 -1.63 11.58
CA ASN A 192 2.00 -2.90 12.31
C ASN A 192 3.35 -3.51 12.73
N MET A 193 4.33 -3.51 11.83
CA MET A 193 5.69 -3.95 12.15
C MET A 193 6.28 -3.16 13.32
N TYR A 194 6.11 -1.83 13.34
CA TYR A 194 6.56 -0.99 14.44
C TYR A 194 5.81 -1.26 15.75
N ILE A 195 4.49 -1.50 15.71
CA ILE A 195 3.73 -1.89 16.92
C ILE A 195 4.35 -3.16 17.53
N GLY A 196 4.59 -4.18 16.71
CA GLY A 196 5.23 -5.43 17.16
C GLY A 196 6.64 -5.19 17.71
N ALA A 197 7.46 -4.40 17.00
CA ALA A 197 8.81 -4.05 17.45
C ALA A 197 8.84 -3.32 18.80
N GLN A 198 7.85 -2.47 19.07
CA GLN A 198 7.76 -1.77 20.36
C GLN A 198 7.33 -2.69 21.50
N CYS A 199 6.50 -3.69 21.22
CA CYS A 199 6.18 -4.75 22.20
C CYS A 199 7.45 -5.55 22.56
N ASP A 200 8.29 -5.86 21.57
CA ASP A 200 9.57 -6.54 21.79
C ASP A 200 10.53 -5.70 22.66
N ILE A 201 10.61 -4.38 22.42
CA ILE A 201 11.41 -3.45 23.24
C ILE A 201 10.88 -3.42 24.68
N LEU A 202 9.56 -3.28 24.85
CA LEU A 202 8.93 -3.25 26.17
C LEU A 202 9.21 -4.54 26.96
N CYS A 203 9.13 -5.70 26.31
CA CYS A 203 9.48 -6.99 26.90
C CYS A 203 10.95 -7.05 27.36
N ASP A 204 11.88 -6.50 26.58
CA ASP A 204 13.29 -6.43 26.97
C ASP A 204 13.51 -5.47 28.15
N ASP A 205 12.85 -4.31 28.15
CA ASP A 205 12.94 -3.34 29.24
C ASP A 205 12.36 -3.91 30.55
N LEU A 206 11.23 -4.64 30.49
CA LEU A 206 10.63 -5.34 31.63
C LEU A 206 11.54 -6.44 32.18
N ARG A 207 12.27 -7.16 31.33
CA ARG A 207 13.26 -8.16 31.78
C ARG A 207 14.50 -7.53 32.42
N ASN A 208 14.80 -6.27 32.11
CA ASN A 208 16.00 -5.57 32.54
C ASN A 208 15.70 -4.34 33.43
N LEU A 209 14.58 -4.33 34.17
CA LEU A 209 14.10 -3.19 34.98
C LEU A 209 15.17 -2.54 35.87
N ARG A 210 16.06 -3.36 36.47
CA ARG A 210 17.13 -2.88 37.37
C ARG A 210 18.16 -1.99 36.67
N ASN A 211 18.37 -2.20 35.37
CA ASN A 211 19.32 -1.44 34.56
C ASN A 211 18.64 -0.26 33.84
N PHE A 212 17.32 -0.17 33.91
CA PHE A 212 16.49 0.84 33.24
C PHE A 212 16.00 1.96 34.17
N GLY A 213 16.18 1.76 35.48
CA GLY A 213 15.83 2.64 36.60
C GLY A 213 16.65 3.95 36.73
N GLY A 214 16.90 4.67 35.65
CA GLY A 214 17.46 6.04 35.75
C GLY A 214 18.81 6.15 36.47
N GLU A 215 19.05 7.27 37.15
CA GLU A 215 20.34 7.64 37.76
C GLU A 215 20.65 6.87 39.06
N VAL A 216 19.66 6.19 39.65
CA VAL A 216 19.81 5.45 40.90
C VAL A 216 20.04 3.97 40.59
N PRO A 217 21.17 3.37 41.00
CA PRO A 217 21.40 1.94 40.84
C PRO A 217 20.27 1.13 41.48
N ASN A 218 19.70 0.16 40.74
CA ASN A 218 18.60 -0.72 41.19
C ASN A 218 17.24 -0.03 41.45
N ASP A 219 16.93 1.13 40.86
CA ASP A 219 15.57 1.70 40.92
C ASP A 219 14.57 0.94 40.04
N VAL A 220 14.12 -0.19 40.55
CA VAL A 220 13.09 -1.04 39.92
C VAL A 220 11.77 -0.28 39.74
N ASN A 221 11.43 0.62 40.67
CA ASN A 221 10.17 1.37 40.63
C ASN A 221 10.18 2.39 39.48
N GLY A 222 11.27 3.15 39.32
CA GLY A 222 11.46 4.05 38.18
C GLY A 222 11.50 3.32 36.84
N GLY A 223 12.15 2.15 36.78
CA GLY A 223 12.11 1.28 35.60
C GLY A 223 10.69 0.84 35.24
N PHE A 224 9.90 0.43 36.24
CA PHE A 224 8.52 -0.03 36.05
C PHE A 224 7.59 1.11 35.61
N ILE A 225 7.74 2.31 36.19
CA ILE A 225 6.99 3.50 35.77
C ILE A 225 7.27 3.84 34.30
N LYS A 226 8.54 3.76 33.86
CA LYS A 226 8.90 3.97 32.45
C LYS A 226 8.27 2.93 31.53
N CYS A 227 8.32 1.64 31.89
CA CYS A 227 7.69 0.57 31.11
C CYS A 227 6.17 0.78 31.02
N THR A 228 5.51 1.16 32.12
CA THR A 228 4.08 1.47 32.13
C THR A 228 3.74 2.64 31.21
N LYS A 229 4.59 3.68 31.21
CA LYS A 229 4.43 4.82 30.28
C LYS A 229 4.60 4.39 28.83
N HIS A 230 5.62 3.59 28.53
CA HIS A 230 5.88 3.08 27.18
C HIS A 230 4.73 2.22 26.68
N HIS A 231 4.23 1.28 27.51
CA HIS A 231 3.07 0.47 27.19
C HIS A 231 1.83 1.31 26.83
N LYS A 232 1.53 2.38 27.59
CA LYS A 232 0.43 3.30 27.28
C LYS A 232 0.62 4.01 25.94
N GLU A 233 1.84 4.42 25.61
CA GLU A 233 2.13 5.03 24.31
C GLU A 233 2.03 4.01 23.16
N ILE A 234 2.41 2.75 23.36
CA ILE A 234 2.21 1.67 22.38
C ILE A 234 0.71 1.47 22.10
N LEU A 235 -0.11 1.39 23.15
CA LEU A 235 -1.57 1.26 22.99
C LEU A 235 -2.18 2.44 22.23
N ARG A 236 -1.73 3.67 22.55
CA ARG A 236 -2.17 4.88 21.83
C ARG A 236 -1.73 4.85 20.36
N PHE A 237 -0.49 4.47 20.10
CA PHE A 237 0.06 4.33 18.75
C PHE A 237 -0.71 3.30 17.93
N ALA A 238 -0.99 2.13 18.51
CA ALA A 238 -1.76 1.06 17.88
C ALA A 238 -3.20 1.48 17.60
N THR A 239 -3.86 2.13 18.56
CA THR A 239 -5.25 2.63 18.40
C THR A 239 -5.34 3.65 17.26
N ASN A 240 -4.44 4.63 17.24
CA ASN A 240 -4.39 5.66 16.20
C ASN A 240 -4.05 5.06 14.82
N SER A 241 -3.16 4.08 14.77
CA SER A 241 -2.85 3.36 13.52
C SER A 241 -4.08 2.60 13.00
N ASN A 242 -4.79 1.90 13.88
CA ASN A 242 -5.99 1.14 13.51
C ASN A 242 -7.13 2.03 13.01
N ILE A 243 -7.33 3.22 13.59
CA ILE A 243 -8.33 4.21 13.09
C ILE A 243 -8.01 4.61 11.65
N PHE A 244 -6.73 4.76 11.31
CA PHE A 244 -6.33 5.10 9.95
C PHE A 244 -6.63 3.97 8.95
N PHE A 245 -6.26 2.73 9.27
CA PHE A 245 -6.24 1.66 8.27
C PHE A 245 -7.40 0.66 8.34
N ASN A 246 -8.26 0.66 9.38
CA ASN A 246 -9.29 -0.38 9.55
C ASN A 246 -10.21 -0.55 8.32
N TRP A 247 -10.75 0.55 7.79
CA TRP A 247 -11.61 0.56 6.62
C TRP A 247 -10.86 0.27 5.33
N ILE A 248 -9.60 0.72 5.24
CA ILE A 248 -8.71 0.39 4.12
C ILE A 248 -8.52 -1.13 4.05
N VAL A 249 -8.15 -1.75 5.17
CA VAL A 249 -7.93 -3.19 5.27
C VAL A 249 -9.22 -3.96 4.96
N LEU A 250 -10.37 -3.53 5.46
CA LEU A 250 -11.65 -4.17 5.12
C LEU A 250 -11.92 -4.13 3.61
N ALA A 251 -11.83 -2.94 2.99
CA ALA A 251 -12.03 -2.78 1.55
C ALA A 251 -10.99 -3.56 0.72
N GLN A 252 -9.76 -3.66 1.24
CA GLN A 252 -8.70 -4.47 0.67
C GLN A 252 -9.08 -5.94 0.59
N PHE A 253 -9.48 -6.56 1.70
CA PHE A 253 -9.80 -7.99 1.70
C PHE A 253 -10.96 -8.34 0.77
N VAL A 254 -12.00 -7.51 0.73
CA VAL A 254 -13.14 -7.70 -0.20
C VAL A 254 -12.68 -7.63 -1.66
N THR A 255 -11.84 -6.64 -1.97
CA THR A 255 -11.28 -6.46 -3.31
C THR A 255 -10.36 -7.62 -3.67
N SER A 256 -9.43 -8.00 -2.78
CA SER A 256 -8.47 -9.10 -2.99
C SER A 256 -9.16 -10.42 -3.28
N VAL A 257 -10.18 -10.81 -2.50
CA VAL A 257 -10.89 -12.09 -2.72
C VAL A 257 -11.55 -12.12 -4.11
N THR A 258 -12.22 -11.03 -4.48
CA THR A 258 -12.89 -10.91 -5.77
C THR A 258 -11.87 -10.92 -6.92
N SER A 259 -10.81 -10.13 -6.79
CA SER A 259 -9.75 -10.03 -7.80
C SER A 259 -8.99 -11.34 -7.99
N ILE A 260 -8.59 -12.03 -6.91
CA ILE A 260 -7.92 -13.33 -7.00
C ILE A 260 -8.80 -14.34 -7.74
N GLY A 261 -10.09 -14.43 -7.39
CA GLY A 261 -11.02 -15.35 -8.05
C GLY A 261 -11.15 -15.09 -9.55
N LEU A 262 -11.30 -13.83 -9.94
CA LEU A 262 -11.41 -13.43 -11.35
C LEU A 262 -10.11 -13.62 -12.13
N THR A 263 -8.96 -13.29 -11.52
CA THR A 263 -7.65 -13.51 -12.12
C THR A 263 -7.39 -15.00 -12.34
N MET A 264 -7.69 -15.85 -11.35
CA MET A 264 -7.56 -17.30 -11.50
C MET A 264 -8.47 -17.83 -12.62
N PHE A 265 -9.72 -17.37 -12.70
CA PHE A 265 -10.61 -17.72 -13.80
C PHE A 265 -10.03 -17.30 -15.16
N GLN A 266 -9.56 -16.06 -15.29
CA GLN A 266 -8.97 -15.55 -16.53
C GLN A 266 -7.74 -16.36 -16.97
N MET A 267 -6.89 -16.77 -16.02
CA MET A 267 -5.75 -17.64 -16.31
C MET A 267 -6.14 -19.00 -16.90
N THR A 268 -7.36 -19.50 -16.67
CA THR A 268 -7.86 -20.74 -17.29
C THR A 268 -8.38 -20.53 -18.71
N VAL A 269 -8.75 -19.30 -19.06
CA VAL A 269 -9.35 -18.95 -20.36
C VAL A 269 -8.28 -18.51 -21.36
N VAL A 270 -7.27 -17.76 -20.89
CA VAL A 270 -6.21 -17.24 -21.76
C VAL A 270 -5.20 -18.33 -22.13
N LYS A 271 -4.58 -18.18 -23.30
CA LYS A 271 -3.60 -19.16 -23.78
C LYS A 271 -2.37 -19.17 -22.85
N PRO A 272 -1.93 -20.34 -22.35
CA PRO A 272 -0.76 -20.44 -21.49
C PRO A 272 0.51 -19.85 -22.11
N PHE A 273 1.38 -19.30 -21.26
CA PHE A 273 2.68 -18.74 -21.63
C PHE A 273 2.63 -17.58 -22.65
N THR A 274 1.48 -16.95 -22.82
CA THR A 274 1.35 -15.68 -23.54
C THR A 274 1.64 -14.50 -22.62
N ASN A 275 1.88 -13.32 -23.21
CA ASN A 275 2.07 -12.08 -22.46
C ASN A 275 0.86 -11.76 -21.57
N GLU A 276 -0.35 -12.01 -22.09
CA GLU A 276 -1.61 -11.88 -21.37
C GLU A 276 -1.69 -12.83 -20.17
N PHE A 277 -1.27 -14.10 -20.33
CA PHE A 277 -1.18 -15.03 -19.20
C PHE A 277 -0.24 -14.52 -18.10
N TYR A 278 0.93 -13.98 -18.47
CA TYR A 278 1.86 -13.41 -17.50
C TYR A 278 1.31 -12.14 -16.83
N SER A 279 0.58 -11.28 -17.54
CA SER A 279 -0.15 -10.16 -16.95
C SER A 279 -1.08 -10.63 -15.80
N PHE A 280 -1.92 -11.64 -16.05
CA PHE A 280 -2.77 -12.19 -15.00
C PHE A 280 -1.97 -12.83 -13.85
N LEU A 281 -0.90 -13.56 -14.17
CA LEU A 281 -0.05 -14.21 -13.17
C LEU A 281 0.60 -13.19 -12.22
N PHE A 282 1.23 -12.14 -12.75
CA PHE A 282 1.92 -11.13 -11.95
C PHE A 282 0.93 -10.28 -11.14
N TYR A 283 -0.22 -9.93 -11.71
CA TYR A 283 -1.31 -9.29 -10.97
C TYR A 283 -1.78 -10.15 -9.79
N GLY A 284 -2.06 -11.45 -10.02
CA GLY A 284 -2.50 -12.39 -8.99
C GLY A 284 -1.46 -12.59 -7.89
N MET A 285 -0.18 -12.71 -8.25
CA MET A 285 0.92 -12.77 -7.29
C MET A 285 1.02 -11.47 -6.48
N GLY A 286 0.88 -10.30 -7.12
CA GLY A 286 0.89 -8.99 -6.48
C GLY A 286 -0.16 -8.88 -5.38
N ILE A 287 -1.42 -9.18 -5.68
CA ILE A 287 -2.52 -9.14 -4.69
C ILE A 287 -2.35 -10.18 -3.59
N THR A 288 -1.79 -11.35 -3.92
CA THR A 288 -1.51 -12.38 -2.92
C THR A 288 -0.44 -11.89 -1.93
N VAL A 289 0.64 -11.29 -2.42
CA VAL A 289 1.70 -10.69 -1.57
C VAL A 289 1.14 -9.56 -0.73
N GLU A 290 0.33 -8.68 -1.31
CA GLU A 290 -0.35 -7.58 -0.61
C GLU A 290 -1.21 -8.09 0.55
N THR A 291 -2.04 -9.10 0.30
CA THR A 291 -2.92 -9.72 1.31
C THR A 291 -2.11 -10.44 2.39
N PHE A 292 -1.09 -11.22 1.99
CA PHE A 292 -0.21 -11.92 2.92
C PHE A 292 0.52 -10.96 3.85
N MET A 293 0.98 -9.81 3.33
CA MET A 293 1.66 -8.78 4.12
C MET A 293 0.78 -8.26 5.26
N TYR A 294 -0.50 -7.96 5.00
CA TYR A 294 -1.46 -7.55 6.02
C TYR A 294 -1.61 -8.62 7.11
N CYS A 295 -1.84 -9.87 6.71
CA CYS A 295 -2.01 -10.99 7.64
C CYS A 295 -0.75 -11.24 8.47
N TRP A 296 0.44 -11.21 7.85
CA TRP A 296 1.70 -11.50 8.52
C TRP A 296 1.99 -10.49 9.62
N PHE A 297 2.00 -9.19 9.30
CA PHE A 297 2.30 -8.16 10.28
C PHE A 297 1.19 -8.02 11.33
N GLY A 298 -0.08 -8.26 10.97
CA GLY A 298 -1.17 -8.33 11.94
C GLY A 298 -0.99 -9.47 12.95
N ASN A 299 -0.68 -10.67 12.47
CA ASN A 299 -0.41 -11.84 13.31
C ASN A 299 0.81 -11.64 14.22
N GLU A 300 1.89 -11.02 13.71
CA GLU A 300 3.07 -10.69 14.53
C GLU A 300 2.74 -9.76 15.69
N VAL A 301 1.84 -8.79 15.48
CA VAL A 301 1.36 -7.92 16.56
C VAL A 301 0.58 -8.73 17.59
N GLU A 302 -0.35 -9.59 17.16
CA GLU A 302 -1.17 -10.42 18.06
C GLU A 302 -0.31 -11.35 18.93
N ILE A 303 0.66 -12.04 18.34
CA ILE A 303 1.57 -12.93 19.07
C ILE A 303 2.34 -12.15 20.15
N LYS A 304 2.86 -10.97 19.80
CA LYS A 304 3.70 -10.19 20.71
C LYS A 304 2.92 -9.55 21.83
N VAL A 305 1.67 -9.13 21.58
CA VAL A 305 0.78 -8.61 22.62
C VAL A 305 0.46 -9.70 23.64
N ASN A 306 0.11 -10.92 23.20
CA ASN A 306 -0.23 -12.03 24.10
C ASN A 306 0.95 -12.47 24.99
N ILE A 307 2.20 -12.35 24.50
CA ILE A 307 3.39 -12.63 25.32
C ILE A 307 3.57 -11.60 26.45
N THR A 308 3.04 -10.38 26.29
CA THR A 308 3.06 -9.33 27.33
C THR A 308 2.00 -9.51 28.42
N GLU A 309 0.98 -10.36 28.21
CA GLU A 309 -0.09 -10.61 29.20
C GLU A 309 0.24 -11.73 30.20
N VAL A 310 1.35 -12.45 30.00
CA VAL A 310 1.83 -13.56 30.86
C VAL A 310 3.00 -13.11 31.74
#